data_AF-A0A6M1R0W4-F1
#
_entry.id   AF-A0A6M1R0W4-F1
#
_cell.length_a   1.000
_cell.length_b   1.000
_cell.length_c   1.000
_cell.angle_alpha   90.00
_cell.angle_beta   90.00
_cell.angle_gamma   90.00
#
_symmetry.space_group_name_H-M   'P 1'
#
loop_
_entity.id
_entity.type
_entity.pdbx_description
1 polymer ?
#
loop_
_entity_poly.entity_id
_entity_poly.type
_entity_poly.pdbx_seq_one_letter_code
_entity_poly.pdbx_strand_id
1 'polypeptide(L)'
;MRADAQRNRERLIEVAHAVFKERGLDAPLDEVARRAGVGPGTLYRHFPTREALHEAIMATWIEEVSAHVEKAMATEGGCREKLLAWFEEYVALLTRHQGAAAKITASLGCQDSPLRTKCQTYADANESVLTAMADHGVLREGVDNLDVCRLLGGVATMADQSSLDPKDVRPMLDVIANGILKN
;
A
#
# COMPACT_ATOMS: atom_id res chain seq x y z
N MET A 1 -2.66 -29.57 -9.40
CA MET A 1 -3.85 -29.45 -8.51
C MET A 1 -3.73 -28.37 -7.43
N ARG A 2 -2.73 -28.35 -6.53
CA ARG A 2 -2.59 -27.21 -5.56
C ARG A 2 -2.26 -25.88 -6.24
N ALA A 3 -1.35 -25.88 -7.23
CA ALA A 3 -0.99 -24.70 -7.99
C ALA A 3 -2.15 -24.13 -8.83
N ASP A 4 -3.01 -25.00 -9.38
CA ASP A 4 -4.19 -24.58 -10.16
C ASP A 4 -5.25 -23.93 -9.26
N ALA A 5 -5.50 -24.52 -8.09
CA ALA A 5 -6.44 -23.97 -7.11
C ALA A 5 -5.95 -22.61 -6.55
N GLN A 6 -4.64 -22.45 -6.36
CA GLN A 6 -4.04 -21.20 -5.93
C GLN A 6 -4.16 -20.11 -7.00
N ARG A 7 -3.81 -20.42 -8.26
CA ARG A 7 -3.98 -19.50 -9.40
C ARG A 7 -5.44 -19.07 -9.58
N ASN A 8 -6.38 -20.00 -9.44
CA ASN A 8 -7.80 -19.67 -9.48
C ASN A 8 -8.22 -18.74 -8.35
N ARG A 9 -7.67 -18.94 -7.14
CA ARG A 9 -7.94 -18.07 -6.00
C ARG A 9 -7.39 -16.66 -6.22
N GLU A 10 -6.17 -16.52 -6.71
CA GLU A 10 -5.54 -15.23 -7.05
C GLU A 10 -6.34 -14.51 -8.14
N ARG A 11 -6.72 -15.22 -9.21
CA ARG A 11 -7.58 -14.70 -10.28
C ARG A 11 -8.90 -14.16 -9.74
N LEU A 12 -9.53 -14.87 -8.81
CA LEU A 12 -10.78 -14.44 -8.17
C LEU A 12 -10.59 -13.15 -7.36
N ILE A 13 -9.48 -13.01 -6.63
CA ILE A 13 -9.15 -11.81 -5.85
C ILE A 13 -8.96 -10.60 -6.77
N GLU A 14 -8.17 -10.76 -7.84
CA GLU A 14 -7.94 -9.70 -8.82
C GLU A 14 -9.25 -9.21 -9.45
N VAL A 15 -10.09 -10.14 -9.90
CA VAL A 15 -11.37 -9.81 -10.53
C VAL A 15 -12.33 -9.17 -9.53
N ALA A 16 -12.37 -9.67 -8.29
CA ALA A 16 -13.18 -9.09 -7.23
C ALA A 16 -12.78 -7.66 -6.92
N HIS A 17 -11.47 -7.39 -6.81
CA HIS A 17 -10.95 -6.05 -6.58
C HIS A 17 -11.37 -5.08 -7.69
N ALA A 18 -11.29 -5.50 -8.96
CA ALA A 18 -11.74 -4.70 -10.09
C ALA A 18 -13.26 -4.43 -10.05
N VAL A 19 -14.07 -5.46 -9.78
CA VAL A 19 -15.53 -5.32 -9.68
C VAL A 19 -15.94 -4.39 -8.55
N PHE A 20 -15.32 -4.51 -7.37
CA PHE A 20 -15.62 -3.65 -6.23
C PHE A 20 -15.17 -2.21 -6.45
N LYS A 21 -14.05 -2.00 -7.16
CA LYS A 21 -13.61 -0.67 -7.56
C LYS A 21 -14.59 0.01 -8.53
N GLU A 22 -15.16 -0.74 -9.46
CA GLU A 22 -16.11 -0.21 -10.46
C GLU A 22 -17.52 0.00 -9.90
N ARG A 23 -18.01 -0.94 -9.09
CA ARG A 23 -19.44 -1.04 -8.72
C ARG A 23 -19.70 -0.87 -7.23
N GLY A 24 -18.66 -0.63 -6.44
CA GLY A 24 -18.75 -0.58 -4.98
C GLY A 24 -18.71 -1.97 -4.33
N LEU A 25 -18.56 -1.98 -3.01
CA LEU A 25 -18.45 -3.20 -2.22
C LEU A 25 -19.72 -4.05 -2.20
N ASP A 26 -20.87 -3.50 -2.59
CA ASP A 26 -22.16 -4.21 -2.65
C ASP A 26 -22.37 -4.99 -3.95
N ALA A 27 -21.42 -4.92 -4.90
CA ALA A 27 -21.53 -5.58 -6.19
C ALA A 27 -21.82 -7.09 -6.04
N PRO A 28 -22.72 -7.69 -6.85
CA PRO A 28 -23.06 -9.11 -6.73
C PRO A 28 -21.84 -10.02 -6.90
N LEU A 29 -21.65 -11.02 -6.02
CA LEU A 29 -20.54 -11.97 -6.15
C LEU A 29 -20.65 -12.84 -7.41
N ASP A 30 -21.86 -13.07 -7.92
CA ASP A 30 -22.07 -13.77 -9.18
C ASP A 30 -21.43 -13.03 -10.37
N GLU A 31 -21.35 -11.69 -10.32
CA GLU A 31 -20.65 -10.90 -11.33
C GLU A 31 -19.14 -11.12 -11.27
N VAL A 32 -18.57 -11.28 -10.07
CA VAL A 32 -17.17 -11.64 -9.87
C VAL A 32 -16.90 -13.02 -10.48
N ALA A 33 -17.73 -14.02 -10.17
CA ALA A 33 -17.61 -15.37 -10.72
C ALA A 33 -17.66 -15.36 -12.25
N ARG A 34 -18.64 -14.64 -12.81
CA ARG A 34 -18.83 -14.48 -14.27
C ARG A 34 -17.61 -13.85 -14.93
N ARG A 35 -17.08 -12.75 -14.40
CA ARG A 35 -15.88 -12.08 -14.95
C ARG A 35 -14.60 -12.89 -14.76
N ALA A 36 -14.53 -13.70 -13.72
CA ALA A 36 -13.42 -14.62 -13.49
C ALA A 36 -13.49 -15.88 -14.36
N GLY A 37 -14.59 -16.10 -15.10
CA GLY A 37 -14.78 -17.27 -15.94
C GLY A 37 -15.02 -18.57 -15.16
N VAL A 38 -15.52 -18.47 -13.92
CA VAL A 38 -15.80 -19.62 -13.06
C VAL A 38 -17.28 -19.68 -12.67
N GLY A 39 -17.76 -20.88 -12.30
CA GLY A 39 -19.12 -21.03 -11.77
C GLY A 39 -19.25 -20.42 -10.35
N PRO A 40 -20.45 -19.94 -9.95
CA PRO A 40 -20.68 -19.39 -8.61
C PRO A 40 -20.29 -20.36 -7.49
N GLY A 41 -20.56 -21.66 -7.67
CA GLY A 41 -20.16 -22.69 -6.70
C GLY A 41 -18.64 -22.79 -6.48
N THR A 42 -17.82 -22.45 -7.47
CA THR A 42 -16.36 -22.38 -7.32
C THR A 42 -15.97 -21.17 -6.49
N LEU A 43 -16.58 -20.00 -6.74
CA LEU A 43 -16.33 -18.79 -5.94
C LEU A 43 -16.70 -19.04 -4.47
N TYR A 44 -17.90 -19.53 -4.18
CA TYR A 44 -18.36 -19.78 -2.80
C TYR A 44 -17.53 -20.85 -2.07
N ARG A 45 -16.90 -21.79 -2.80
CA ARG A 45 -15.95 -22.75 -2.19
C ARG A 45 -14.64 -22.09 -1.74
N HIS A 46 -14.17 -21.07 -2.46
CA HIS A 46 -12.95 -20.33 -2.08
C HIS A 46 -13.26 -19.22 -1.06
N PHE A 47 -14.40 -18.56 -1.21
CA PHE A 47 -14.83 -17.42 -0.41
C PHE A 47 -16.30 -17.61 -0.02
N PRO A 48 -16.57 -18.27 1.12
CA PRO A 48 -17.93 -18.56 1.56
C PRO A 48 -18.77 -17.31 1.82
N THR A 49 -18.13 -16.18 2.12
CA THR A 49 -18.77 -14.89 2.40
C THR A 49 -18.11 -13.76 1.64
N ARG A 50 -18.81 -12.62 1.52
CA ARG A 50 -18.26 -11.39 0.94
C ARG A 50 -17.08 -10.88 1.77
N GLU A 51 -17.20 -11.00 3.09
CA GLU A 51 -16.19 -10.60 4.06
C GLU A 51 -14.91 -11.42 3.83
N ALA A 52 -15.01 -12.74 3.63
CA ALA A 52 -13.85 -13.59 3.35
C ALA A 52 -13.14 -13.19 2.04
N LEU A 53 -13.89 -12.76 1.01
CA LEU A 53 -13.31 -12.23 -0.22
C LEU A 53 -12.64 -10.88 -0.01
N HIS A 54 -13.25 -9.99 0.78
CA HIS A 54 -12.68 -8.69 1.11
C HIS A 54 -11.39 -8.82 1.95
N GLU A 55 -11.39 -9.70 2.95
CA GLU A 55 -10.20 -10.03 3.75
C GLU A 55 -9.07 -10.54 2.86
N ALA A 56 -9.38 -11.39 1.88
CA ALA A 56 -8.38 -11.88 0.93
C ALA A 56 -7.81 -10.78 0.02
N ILE A 57 -8.65 -9.84 -0.45
CA ILE A 57 -8.19 -8.65 -1.18
C ILE A 57 -7.27 -7.81 -0.29
N MET A 58 -7.63 -7.62 0.98
CA MET A 58 -6.82 -6.87 1.93
C MET A 58 -5.50 -7.56 2.27
N ALA A 59 -5.49 -8.89 2.38
CA ALA A 59 -4.27 -9.68 2.58
C ALA A 59 -3.30 -9.51 1.40
N THR A 60 -3.79 -9.63 0.16
CA THR A 60 -2.98 -9.39 -1.05
C THR A 60 -2.43 -7.95 -1.08
N TRP A 61 -3.22 -6.97 -0.65
CA TRP A 61 -2.74 -5.60 -0.52
C TRP A 61 -1.63 -5.44 0.53
N ILE A 62 -1.76 -6.09 1.68
CA ILE A 62 -0.72 -6.08 2.73
C ILE A 62 0.58 -6.72 2.20
N GLU A 63 0.47 -7.88 1.56
CA GLU A 63 1.60 -8.58 0.92
C GLU A 63 2.29 -7.69 -0.12
N GLU A 64 1.51 -6.95 -0.93
CA GLU A 64 2.05 -6.00 -1.89
C GLU A 64 2.86 -4.90 -1.19
N VAL A 65 2.31 -4.24 -0.16
CA VAL A 65 3.05 -3.20 0.59
C VAL A 65 4.33 -3.76 1.22
N SER A 66 4.28 -4.97 1.78
CA SER A 66 5.46 -5.65 2.31
C SER A 66 6.52 -5.91 1.25
N ALA A 67 6.13 -6.36 0.05
CA ALA A 67 7.06 -6.55 -1.07
C ALA A 67 7.73 -5.25 -1.51
N HIS A 68 7.03 -4.12 -1.43
CA HIS A 68 7.60 -2.79 -1.69
C HIS A 68 8.63 -2.37 -0.63
N VAL A 69 8.40 -2.68 0.65
CA VAL A 69 9.41 -2.52 1.71
C VAL A 69 10.65 -3.37 1.40
N GLU A 70 10.46 -4.65 1.13
CA GLU A 70 11.56 -5.57 0.81
C GLU A 70 12.38 -5.09 -0.39
N LYS A 71 11.70 -4.65 -1.45
CA LYS A 71 12.33 -4.08 -2.64
C LYS A 71 13.20 -2.86 -2.30
N ALA A 72 12.67 -1.92 -1.53
CA ALA A 72 13.42 -0.74 -1.10
C ALA A 72 14.62 -1.08 -0.21
N MET A 73 14.44 -2.03 0.71
CA MET A 73 15.50 -2.49 1.60
C MET A 73 16.56 -3.31 0.87
N ALA A 74 16.26 -3.89 -0.29
CA ALA A 74 17.20 -4.56 -1.17
C ALA A 74 18.01 -3.60 -2.08
N THR A 75 17.68 -2.29 -2.12
CA THR A 75 18.43 -1.30 -2.91
C THR A 75 19.90 -1.26 -2.49
N GLU A 76 20.79 -1.21 -3.48
CA GLU A 76 22.24 -1.02 -3.28
C GLU A 76 22.54 0.36 -2.67
N GLY A 77 23.53 0.42 -1.77
CA GLY A 77 23.92 1.65 -1.08
C GLY A 77 23.71 1.60 0.43
N GLY A 78 23.82 2.77 1.07
CA GLY A 78 23.69 2.93 2.50
C GLY A 78 22.25 3.10 2.97
N CYS A 79 22.10 3.44 4.24
CA CYS A 79 20.80 3.70 4.86
C CYS A 79 20.02 4.81 4.13
N ARG A 80 20.71 5.85 3.66
CA ARG A 80 20.09 6.95 2.93
C ARG A 80 19.48 6.49 1.62
N GLU A 81 20.19 5.69 0.83
CA GLU A 81 19.70 5.19 -0.45
C GLU A 81 18.49 4.27 -0.28
N LYS A 82 18.51 3.37 0.72
CA LYS A 82 17.38 2.50 1.06
C LYS A 82 16.15 3.27 1.54
N LEU A 83 16.35 4.29 2.38
CA LEU A 83 15.28 5.16 2.86
C LEU A 83 14.62 5.94 1.71
N LEU A 84 15.42 6.48 0.80
CA LEU A 84 14.89 7.18 -0.38
C LEU A 84 14.13 6.23 -1.31
N ALA A 85 14.67 5.02 -1.55
CA ALA A 85 13.96 4.01 -2.31
C ALA A 85 12.61 3.70 -1.66
N TRP A 86 12.55 3.56 -0.33
CA TRP A 86 11.28 3.34 0.37
C TRP A 86 10.31 4.51 0.19
N PHE A 87 10.78 5.75 0.30
CA PHE A 87 9.93 6.92 0.10
C PHE A 87 9.35 6.98 -1.32
N GLU A 88 10.13 6.61 -2.33
CA GLU A 88 9.67 6.50 -3.72
C GLU A 88 8.60 5.41 -3.85
N GLU A 89 8.82 4.22 -3.27
CA GLU A 89 7.83 3.12 -3.28
C GLU A 89 6.54 3.49 -2.52
N TYR A 90 6.65 4.19 -1.38
CA TYR A 90 5.49 4.65 -0.60
C TYR A 90 4.63 5.64 -1.39
N VAL A 91 5.26 6.62 -2.04
CA VAL A 91 4.54 7.58 -2.91
C VAL A 91 3.93 6.85 -4.11
N ALA A 92 4.66 5.92 -4.73
CA ALA A 92 4.14 5.13 -5.84
C ALA A 92 2.89 4.34 -5.43
N LEU A 93 2.92 3.68 -4.25
CA LEU A 93 1.78 2.94 -3.72
C LEU A 93 0.55 3.85 -3.48
N LEU A 94 0.74 5.05 -2.92
CA LEU A 94 -0.36 5.98 -2.64
C LEU A 94 -0.97 6.60 -3.91
N THR A 95 -0.18 6.75 -4.96
CA THR A 95 -0.60 7.39 -6.23
C THR A 95 -1.17 6.42 -7.26
N ARG A 96 -1.21 5.11 -6.97
CA ARG A 96 -1.81 4.09 -7.87
C ARG A 96 -3.27 4.35 -8.22
N HIS A 97 -4.01 5.03 -7.36
CA HIS A 97 -5.43 5.32 -7.55
C HIS A 97 -5.68 6.81 -7.34
N GLN A 98 -6.20 7.44 -8.39
CA GLN A 98 -6.46 8.88 -8.38
C GLN A 98 -7.34 9.28 -7.19
N GLY A 99 -6.88 10.27 -6.42
CA GLY A 99 -7.54 10.80 -5.23
C GLY A 99 -7.40 9.94 -3.97
N ALA A 100 -6.66 8.81 -4.02
CA ALA A 100 -6.47 7.95 -2.86
C ALA A 100 -5.47 8.54 -1.86
N ALA A 101 -4.39 9.16 -2.35
CA ALA A 101 -3.32 9.71 -1.52
C ALA A 101 -3.88 10.65 -0.44
N ALA A 102 -4.64 11.68 -0.83
CA ALA A 102 -5.23 12.64 0.10
C ALA A 102 -6.15 11.98 1.15
N LYS A 103 -6.98 11.01 0.74
CA LYS A 103 -7.93 10.33 1.63
C LYS A 103 -7.24 9.43 2.66
N ILE A 104 -6.23 8.69 2.21
CA ILE A 104 -5.45 7.81 3.08
C ILE A 104 -4.65 8.67 4.06
N THR A 105 -3.93 9.67 3.57
CA THR A 105 -3.13 10.57 4.40
C THR A 105 -3.97 11.30 5.46
N ALA A 106 -5.14 11.84 5.08
CA ALA A 106 -6.04 12.50 6.02
C ALA A 106 -6.65 11.54 7.07
N SER A 107 -6.66 10.23 6.79
CA SER A 107 -7.20 9.20 7.69
C SER A 107 -6.14 8.56 8.60
N LEU A 108 -4.86 8.92 8.48
CA LEU A 108 -3.79 8.35 9.31
C LEU A 108 -4.05 8.62 10.80
N GLY A 109 -4.06 7.55 11.58
CA GLY A 109 -4.35 7.58 13.02
C GLY A 109 -5.84 7.68 13.38
N CYS A 110 -6.75 7.72 12.40
CA CYS A 110 -8.19 7.75 12.66
C CYS A 110 -8.75 6.32 12.83
N GLN A 111 -9.11 5.94 14.06
CA GLN A 111 -9.60 4.60 14.39
C GLN A 111 -10.99 4.29 13.79
N ASP A 112 -11.82 5.30 13.59
CA ASP A 112 -13.18 5.14 13.07
C ASP A 112 -13.23 5.22 11.53
N SER A 113 -12.10 5.43 10.86
CA SER A 113 -12.06 5.54 9.41
C SER A 113 -12.34 4.19 8.74
N PRO A 114 -13.19 4.14 7.69
CA PRO A 114 -13.32 2.97 6.83
C PRO A 114 -11.99 2.57 6.16
N LEU A 115 -11.01 3.48 6.11
CA LEU A 115 -9.67 3.26 5.56
C LEU A 115 -8.66 2.79 6.62
N ARG A 116 -9.07 2.57 7.88
CA ARG A 116 -8.18 2.23 9.01
C ARG A 116 -7.16 1.16 8.65
N THR A 117 -7.61 0.02 8.11
CA THR A 117 -6.70 -1.09 7.77
C THR A 117 -5.65 -0.66 6.76
N LYS A 118 -6.02 0.07 5.70
CA LYS A 118 -5.05 0.59 4.72
C LYS A 118 -4.07 1.56 5.37
N CYS A 119 -4.57 2.51 6.16
CA CYS A 119 -3.74 3.49 6.84
C CYS A 119 -2.73 2.82 7.78
N GLN A 120 -3.17 1.80 8.53
CA GLN A 120 -2.30 1.02 9.41
C GLN A 120 -1.24 0.26 8.60
N THR A 121 -1.61 -0.41 7.51
CA THR A 121 -0.64 -1.12 6.65
C THR A 121 0.47 -0.18 6.16
N TYR A 122 0.14 1.03 5.73
CA TYR A 122 1.15 2.01 5.32
C TYR A 122 2.00 2.50 6.49
N ALA A 123 1.38 2.76 7.65
CA ALA A 123 2.09 3.22 8.84
C ALA A 123 3.06 2.16 9.37
N ASP A 124 2.64 0.89 9.44
CA ASP A 124 3.46 -0.24 9.88
C ASP A 124 4.64 -0.47 8.92
N ALA A 125 4.39 -0.38 7.62
CA ALA A 125 5.43 -0.50 6.61
C ALA A 125 6.49 0.62 6.77
N ASN A 126 6.06 1.86 6.97
CA ASN A 126 6.98 2.97 7.20
C ASN A 126 7.74 2.82 8.53
N GLU A 127 7.06 2.39 9.59
CA GLU A 127 7.67 2.11 10.89
C GLU A 127 8.76 1.05 10.79
N SER A 128 8.54 -0.01 10.01
CA SER A 128 9.52 -1.08 9.82
C SER A 128 10.82 -0.55 9.18
N VAL A 129 10.71 0.36 8.20
CA VAL A 129 11.87 0.97 7.54
C VAL A 129 12.56 1.94 8.48
N LEU A 130 11.81 2.80 9.17
CA LEU A 130 12.38 3.73 10.15
C LEU A 130 13.08 2.99 11.30
N THR A 131 12.52 1.89 11.78
CA THR A 131 13.16 1.05 12.81
C THR A 131 14.49 0.50 12.31
N ALA A 132 14.54 -0.02 11.08
CA ALA A 132 15.80 -0.46 10.49
C ALA A 132 16.84 0.67 10.39
N MET A 133 16.43 1.90 10.06
CA MET A 133 17.33 3.07 10.07
C MET A 133 17.77 3.44 11.50
N ALA A 134 16.89 3.33 12.48
CA ALA A 134 17.19 3.59 13.89
C ALA A 134 18.24 2.60 14.44
N ASP A 135 18.16 1.33 14.06
CA ASP A 135 19.11 0.28 14.46
C ASP A 135 20.53 0.54 13.96
N HIS A 136 20.66 1.25 12.83
CA HIS A 136 21.94 1.73 12.31
C HIS A 136 22.40 3.06 12.95
N GLY A 137 21.60 3.62 13.86
CA GLY A 137 21.91 4.85 14.58
C GLY A 137 21.83 6.12 13.73
N VAL A 138 21.27 6.04 12.52
CA VAL A 138 21.27 7.14 11.54
C VAL A 138 20.05 8.07 11.66
N LEU A 139 18.99 7.71 12.37
CA LEU A 139 17.81 8.57 12.53
C LEU A 139 18.01 9.64 13.60
N ARG A 140 17.56 10.86 13.30
CA ARG A 140 17.47 11.98 14.24
C ARG A 140 16.53 11.63 15.41
N GLU A 141 16.82 12.16 16.60
CA GLU A 141 15.92 12.03 17.74
C GLU A 141 14.58 12.74 17.50
N GLY A 142 13.49 12.14 17.99
CA GLY A 142 12.15 12.71 17.90
C GLY A 142 11.50 12.59 16.51
N VAL A 143 11.97 11.69 15.65
CA VAL A 143 11.28 11.35 14.40
C VAL A 143 10.06 10.48 14.74
N ASP A 144 8.86 11.01 14.48
CA ASP A 144 7.60 10.29 14.62
C ASP A 144 7.19 9.63 13.30
N ASN A 145 6.73 8.38 13.37
CA ASN A 145 6.33 7.61 12.19
C ASN A 145 5.16 8.26 11.43
N LEU A 146 4.12 8.71 12.14
CA LEU A 146 2.94 9.28 11.50
C LEU A 146 3.25 10.62 10.86
N ASP A 147 4.15 11.42 11.45
CA ASP A 147 4.60 12.67 10.84
C ASP A 147 5.37 12.41 9.53
N VAL A 148 6.25 11.40 9.49
CA VAL A 148 6.89 10.97 8.24
C VAL A 148 5.85 10.50 7.22
N CYS A 149 4.89 9.66 7.61
CA CYS A 149 3.80 9.24 6.72
C CYS A 149 2.98 10.42 6.19
N ARG A 150 2.73 11.45 7.00
CA ARG A 150 2.02 12.67 6.57
C ARG A 150 2.83 13.50 5.60
N LEU A 151 4.13 13.63 5.79
CA LEU A 151 5.03 14.33 4.87
C LEU A 151 5.06 13.61 3.51
N LEU A 152 5.26 12.29 3.51
CA LEU A 152 5.23 11.47 2.29
C LEU A 152 3.85 11.52 1.62
N GLY A 153 2.79 11.45 2.43
CA GLY A 153 1.41 11.58 1.97
C GLY A 153 1.10 12.94 1.34
N GLY A 154 1.69 14.02 1.85
CA GLY A 154 1.63 15.36 1.25
C GLY A 154 2.27 15.39 -0.14
N VAL A 155 3.48 14.82 -0.27
CA VAL A 155 4.16 14.68 -1.57
C VAL A 155 3.33 13.84 -2.53
N ALA A 156 2.80 12.70 -2.08
CA ALA A 156 1.93 11.83 -2.88
C ALA A 156 0.64 12.53 -3.32
N THR A 157 0.02 13.30 -2.42
CA THR A 157 -1.19 14.08 -2.73
C THR A 157 -0.91 15.12 -3.82
N MET A 158 0.24 15.80 -3.73
CA MET A 158 0.67 16.77 -4.73
C MET A 158 0.89 16.06 -6.08
N ALA A 159 1.64 14.97 -6.09
CA ALA A 159 1.90 14.18 -7.29
C ALA A 159 0.61 13.71 -7.99
N ASP A 160 -0.33 13.18 -7.20
CA ASP A 160 -1.64 12.69 -7.64
C ASP A 160 -2.50 13.81 -8.26
N GLN A 161 -2.55 14.98 -7.61
CA GLN A 161 -3.40 16.09 -8.06
C GLN A 161 -2.85 16.82 -9.29
N SER A 162 -1.53 16.96 -9.41
CA SER A 162 -0.91 17.65 -10.54
C SER A 162 -0.38 16.70 -11.62
N SER A 163 -0.67 15.40 -11.50
CA SER A 163 -0.24 14.38 -12.46
C SER A 163 1.28 14.42 -12.72
N LEU A 164 2.06 14.66 -11.66
CA LEU A 164 3.52 14.65 -11.74
C LEU A 164 4.02 13.23 -11.99
N ASP A 165 5.11 13.09 -12.75
CA ASP A 165 5.82 11.82 -12.84
C ASP A 165 6.39 11.49 -11.45
N PRO A 166 6.26 10.26 -10.93
CA PRO A 166 6.87 9.85 -9.67
C PRO A 166 8.37 10.16 -9.53
N LYS A 167 9.11 10.23 -10.64
CA LYS A 167 10.53 10.63 -10.60
C LYS A 167 10.73 12.10 -10.22
N ASP A 168 9.74 12.96 -10.52
CA ASP A 168 9.84 14.41 -10.33
C ASP A 168 9.62 14.81 -8.87
N VAL A 169 9.11 13.90 -8.02
CA VAL A 169 8.98 14.16 -6.58
C VAL A 169 10.23 13.82 -5.78
N ARG A 170 11.21 13.15 -6.38
CA ARG A 170 12.45 12.74 -5.68
C ARG A 170 13.15 13.89 -4.93
N PRO A 171 13.28 15.12 -5.49
CA PRO A 171 13.86 16.24 -4.73
C PRO A 171 13.11 16.58 -3.44
N MET A 172 11.78 16.39 -3.40
CA MET A 172 10.98 16.59 -2.19
C MET A 172 11.26 15.49 -1.16
N LEU A 173 11.43 14.26 -1.62
CA LEU A 173 11.78 13.10 -0.78
C LEU A 173 13.20 13.24 -0.22
N ASP A 174 14.15 13.78 -0.99
CA ASP A 174 15.50 14.11 -0.55
C ASP A 174 15.49 15.11 0.61
N VAL A 175 14.64 16.13 0.56
CA VAL A 175 14.47 17.10 1.66
C VAL A 175 13.97 16.41 2.92
N ILE A 176 12.98 15.52 2.80
CA ILE A 176 12.44 14.76 3.93
C ILE A 176 13.52 13.84 4.52
N ALA A 177 14.23 13.07 3.68
CA ALA A 177 15.28 12.16 4.13
C ALA A 177 16.40 12.89 4.88
N ASN A 178 16.88 14.01 4.32
CA ASN A 178 17.90 14.83 4.97
C ASN A 178 17.42 15.43 6.30
N GLY A 179 16.12 15.73 6.45
CA GLY A 179 15.56 16.26 7.69
C GLY A 179 15.39 15.25 8.82
N ILE A 180 15.39 13.95 8.51
CA ILE A 180 15.21 12.88 9.50
C ILE A 180 16.47 12.04 9.75
N LEU A 181 17.48 12.14 8.89
CA LEU A 181 18.79 11.52 9.12
C LEU A 181 19.69 12.45 9.96
N LYS A 182 20.61 11.85 10.72
CA LYS A 182 21.71 12.57 11.36
C LYS A 182 22.70 13.01 10.27
N ASN A 183 23.24 14.22 10.45
CA ASN A 183 24.36 14.72 9.65
C ASN A 183 25.66 13.98 9.99
#